data_AF-A0AAE1V3E6-F1
#
_entry.id   AF-A0AAE1V3E6-F1
#
_cell.length_a   1.000
_cell.length_b   1.000
_cell.length_c   1.000
_cell.angle_alpha   90.00
_cell.angle_beta   90.00
_cell.angle_gamma   90.00
#
_symmetry.space_group_name_H-M   'P 1'
#
loop_
_entity.id
_entity.type
_entity.pdbx_description
1 polymer ?
#
loop_
_entity_poly.entity_id
_entity_poly.type
_entity_poly.pdbx_seq_one_letter_code
_entity_poly.pdbx_strand_id
1 'polypeptide(L)'
;MIKETHQGEMHAHSSADSELADDVFIGCAVNHSVTDGTSFGNFFNTFAEVSRGVNRIIRQLNFTRNSILISNDVLKLAADFPKVTFVGDAPLREMIFSFNRESILRLKAKMNKEIEF
;
A
#
# COMPACT_ATOMS: atom_id res chain seq x y z
N MET A 1 -14.25 -6.58 16.00
CA MET A 1 -15.17 -7.28 15.09
C MET A 1 -14.38 -7.62 13.83
N ILE A 2 -13.83 -8.84 13.79
CA ILE A 2 -13.08 -9.35 12.64
C ILE A 2 -14.12 -9.72 11.60
N LYS A 3 -14.34 -8.84 10.61
CA LYS A 3 -15.08 -9.22 9.42
C LYS A 3 -14.12 -9.96 8.49
N GLU A 4 -14.51 -11.18 8.22
CA GLU A 4 -14.09 -12.16 7.23
C GLU A 4 -12.89 -11.83 6.32
N THR A 5 -11.95 -12.76 6.32
CA THR A 5 -10.87 -12.87 5.35
C THR A 5 -11.46 -13.36 4.02
N HIS A 6 -11.88 -12.44 3.15
CA HIS A 6 -11.99 -12.77 1.72
C HIS A 6 -10.57 -12.88 1.17
N GLN A 7 -10.26 -14.03 0.58
CA GLN A 7 -9.06 -14.23 -0.23
C GLN A 7 -9.02 -13.10 -1.27
N GLY A 8 -7.90 -12.39 -1.36
CA GLY A 8 -7.75 -11.28 -2.29
C GLY A 8 -7.82 -11.80 -3.73
N GLU A 9 -8.92 -11.52 -4.42
CA GLU A 9 -9.06 -11.72 -5.86
C GLU A 9 -8.57 -10.48 -6.60
N MET A 10 -7.85 -10.69 -7.70
CA MET A 10 -7.54 -9.64 -8.67
C MET A 10 -8.62 -9.69 -9.75
N HIS A 11 -9.40 -8.62 -9.86
CA HIS A 11 -10.39 -8.49 -10.93
C HIS A 11 -9.87 -7.49 -11.97
N ALA A 12 -9.74 -7.96 -13.21
CA ALA A 12 -9.58 -7.09 -14.37
C ALA A 12 -10.98 -6.85 -14.94
N HIS A 13 -11.42 -5.60 -14.95
CA HIS A 13 -12.70 -5.21 -15.55
C HIS A 13 -12.41 -4.39 -16.81
N SER A 14 -12.92 -4.86 -17.94
CA SER A 14 -13.09 -4.04 -19.15
C SER A 14 -14.49 -3.44 -19.09
N SER A 15 -14.60 -2.14 -18.84
CA SER A 15 -15.88 -1.43 -18.84
C SER A 15 -16.27 -1.05 -20.27
N ALA A 16 -17.22 -1.78 -20.85
CA ALA A 16 -17.70 -1.53 -22.21
C ALA A 16 -18.41 -0.15 -22.39
N ASP A 17 -18.84 0.49 -21.30
CA ASP A 17 -19.65 1.72 -21.32
C ASP A 17 -19.03 2.90 -20.55
N SER A 18 -17.72 3.11 -20.67
CA SER A 18 -17.04 4.31 -20.14
C SER A 18 -16.00 4.81 -21.15
N GLU A 19 -15.63 6.10 -21.12
CA GLU A 19 -14.64 6.76 -22.01
C GLU A 19 -13.24 6.07 -22.11
N LEU A 20 -13.02 4.98 -21.37
CA LEU A 20 -11.87 4.08 -21.45
C LEU A 20 -12.20 2.81 -22.27
N ALA A 21 -12.68 2.97 -23.50
CA ALA A 21 -13.05 1.84 -24.36
C ALA A 21 -11.87 0.89 -24.66
N ASP A 22 -10.62 1.33 -24.49
CA ASP A 22 -9.39 0.57 -24.77
C ASP A 22 -8.45 0.40 -23.57
N ASP A 23 -8.83 0.85 -22.37
CA ASP A 23 -7.95 0.83 -21.20
C ASP A 23 -8.39 -0.21 -20.16
N VAL A 24 -7.41 -0.80 -19.46
CA VAL A 24 -7.65 -1.82 -18.44
C VAL A 24 -7.40 -1.25 -17.05
N PHE A 25 -8.42 -1.33 -16.19
CA PHE A 25 -8.28 -1.07 -14.76
C PHE A 25 -8.02 -2.37 -14.00
N ILE A 26 -7.04 -2.32 -13.09
CA ILE A 26 -6.71 -3.42 -12.19
C ILE A 26 -6.97 -2.96 -10.76
N GLY A 27 -7.99 -3.54 -10.14
CA GLY A 27 -8.26 -3.40 -8.71
C GLY A 27 -7.72 -4.61 -7.94
N CYS A 28 -7.25 -4.39 -6.71
CA CYS A 28 -6.91 -5.49 -5.81
C CYS A 28 -7.14 -5.13 -4.34
N ALA A 29 -7.44 -6.16 -3.56
CA ALA A 29 -7.51 -6.09 -2.11
C ALA A 29 -6.48 -7.04 -1.51
N VAL A 30 -5.78 -6.58 -0.45
CA VAL A 30 -4.74 -7.37 0.22
C VAL A 30 -4.86 -7.27 1.73
N ASN A 31 -4.38 -8.29 2.42
CA ASN A 31 -4.32 -8.29 3.87
C ASN A 31 -3.10 -7.50 4.36
N HIS A 32 -3.33 -6.37 5.04
CA HIS A 32 -2.26 -5.49 5.53
C HIS A 32 -1.38 -6.11 6.63
N SER A 33 -1.80 -7.21 7.26
CA SER A 33 -0.96 -8.01 8.16
C SER A 33 0.07 -8.87 7.42
N VAL A 34 -0.13 -9.11 6.12
CA VAL A 34 0.76 -9.91 5.27
C VAL A 34 1.68 -9.01 4.45
N THR A 35 1.20 -7.83 4.06
CA THR A 35 1.90 -6.91 3.15
C THR A 35 1.92 -5.48 3.67
N ASP A 36 3.05 -4.80 3.50
CA ASP A 36 3.16 -3.34 3.52
C ASP A 36 3.19 -2.76 2.09
N GLY A 37 3.15 -1.43 1.95
CA GLY A 37 3.19 -0.75 0.65
C GLY A 37 4.42 -1.10 -0.20
N THR A 38 5.56 -1.43 0.41
CA THR A 38 6.79 -1.84 -0.30
C THR A 38 6.64 -3.25 -0.86
N SER A 39 6.22 -4.21 -0.04
CA SER A 39 5.99 -5.60 -0.44
C SER A 39 4.89 -5.70 -1.51
N PHE A 40 3.87 -4.85 -1.42
CA PHE A 40 2.79 -4.75 -2.40
C PHE A 40 3.28 -4.21 -3.75
N GLY A 41 4.11 -3.16 -3.75
CA GLY A 41 4.76 -2.68 -4.98
C GLY A 41 5.67 -3.74 -5.61
N ASN A 42 6.42 -4.49 -4.80
CA ASN A 42 7.22 -5.61 -5.29
C ASN A 42 6.36 -6.71 -5.92
N PHE A 43 5.22 -7.06 -5.31
CA PHE A 43 4.27 -8.01 -5.89
C PHE A 43 3.83 -7.57 -7.28
N PHE A 44 3.42 -6.31 -7.48
CA PHE A 44 2.99 -5.82 -8.79
C PHE A 44 4.12 -5.81 -9.83
N ASN A 45 5.35 -5.45 -9.42
CA ASN A 45 6.49 -5.52 -10.32
C ASN A 45 6.76 -6.97 -10.77
N THR A 46 6.76 -7.93 -9.84
CA THR A 46 6.91 -9.36 -10.17
C THR A 46 5.75 -9.88 -11.02
N PHE A 47 4.51 -9.53 -10.67
CA PHE A 47 3.31 -9.89 -11.45
C PHE A 47 3.40 -9.38 -12.88
N ALA A 48 3.89 -8.15 -13.09
CA ALA A 48 4.11 -7.57 -14.41
C ALA A 48 5.26 -8.26 -15.17
N GLU A 49 6.33 -8.69 -14.50
CA GLU A 49 7.42 -9.47 -15.12
C GLU A 49 6.92 -10.85 -15.58
N VAL A 50 6.17 -11.56 -14.73
CA VAL A 50 5.57 -12.87 -15.05
C VAL A 50 4.58 -12.73 -16.20
N SER A 51 3.70 -11.72 -16.16
CA SER A 51 2.72 -11.47 -17.22
C SER A 51 3.36 -11.16 -18.58
N ARG A 52 4.57 -10.58 -18.60
CA ARG A 52 5.34 -10.33 -19.83
C ARG A 52 6.13 -11.56 -20.32
N GLY A 53 6.13 -12.67 -19.58
CA GLY A 53 6.88 -13.87 -19.93
C GLY A 53 8.40 -13.75 -19.72
N VAL A 54 8.84 -12.91 -18.77
CA VAL A 54 10.27 -12.77 -18.46
C VAL A 54 10.80 -14.06 -17.83
N ASN A 55 11.88 -14.62 -18.39
CA ASN A 55 12.46 -15.90 -17.96
C ASN A 55 13.08 -15.90 -16.55
N ARG A 56 13.40 -14.72 -16.01
CA ARG A 56 14.00 -14.56 -14.68
C ARG A 56 13.46 -13.31 -14.00
N ILE A 57 12.80 -13.51 -12.87
CA ILE A 57 12.36 -12.42 -11.99
C ILE A 57 13.61 -11.75 -11.40
N ILE A 58 13.75 -10.43 -11.62
CA ILE A 58 14.97 -9.69 -11.24
C ILE A 58 15.05 -9.57 -9.72
N ARG A 59 13.91 -9.39 -9.06
CA ARG A 59 13.80 -9.23 -7.60
C ARG A 59 13.22 -10.50 -7.00
N GLN A 60 14.09 -11.36 -6.45
CA GLN A 60 13.62 -12.54 -5.73
C GLN A 60 12.84 -12.15 -4.48
N LEU A 61 11.65 -12.74 -4.34
CA LEU A 61 10.83 -12.58 -3.14
C LEU A 61 11.52 -13.28 -1.96
N ASN A 62 11.70 -12.55 -0.86
CA ASN A 62 12.14 -13.14 0.39
C ASN A 62 10.92 -13.47 1.25
N PHE A 63 10.68 -14.77 1.46
CA PHE A 63 9.59 -15.25 2.30
C PHE A 63 10.00 -15.45 3.77
N THR A 64 11.28 -15.25 4.12
CA THR A 64 11.68 -15.34 5.52
C THR A 64 10.96 -14.26 6.33
N ARG A 65 10.48 -14.65 7.51
CA ARG A 65 9.85 -13.75 8.47
C ARG A 65 10.75 -13.48 9.67
N ASN A 66 11.97 -13.99 9.67
CA ASN A 66 12.94 -13.74 10.72
C ASN A 66 13.28 -12.24 10.74
N SER A 67 12.96 -11.57 11.84
CA SER A 67 13.19 -10.15 12.04
C SER A 67 13.70 -9.92 13.44
N ILE A 68 14.59 -8.93 13.60
CA ILE A 68 15.02 -8.45 14.92
C ILE A 68 13.85 -7.94 15.78
N LEU A 69 12.70 -7.68 15.16
CA LEU A 69 11.48 -7.24 15.83
C LEU A 69 10.62 -8.40 16.36
N ILE A 70 10.93 -9.64 15.99
CA ILE A 70 10.23 -10.82 16.51
C ILE A 70 11.01 -11.31 17.73
N SER A 71 10.60 -10.84 18.91
CA SER A 71 11.08 -11.39 20.18
C SER A 71 10.30 -12.65 20.54
N ASN A 72 10.96 -13.57 21.25
CA ASN A 72 10.29 -14.69 21.91
C ASN A 72 9.56 -14.26 23.20
N ASP A 73 9.77 -13.02 23.65
CA ASP A 73 9.12 -12.49 24.84
C ASP A 73 7.63 -12.23 24.59
N VAL A 74 6.80 -12.69 25.52
CA VAL A 74 5.36 -12.41 25.50
C VAL A 74 5.11 -11.00 26.04
N LEU A 75 4.82 -10.06 25.15
CA LEU A 75 4.37 -8.72 25.53
C LEU A 75 3.02 -8.82 26.23
N LYS A 76 2.98 -8.49 27.52
CA LYS A 76 1.73 -8.33 28.27
C LYS A 76 1.07 -7.04 27.84
N LEU A 77 0.03 -7.13 27.03
CA LEU A 77 -0.78 -5.99 26.67
C LEU A 77 -1.68 -5.62 27.86
N ALA A 78 -1.82 -4.33 28.16
CA ALA A 78 -2.76 -3.87 29.18
C ALA A 78 -4.19 -4.31 28.80
N ALA A 79 -5.02 -4.60 29.80
CA ALA A 79 -6.42 -4.98 29.59
C ALA A 79 -7.18 -3.88 28.81
N ASP A 80 -6.73 -2.65 28.96
CA ASP A 80 -7.23 -1.45 28.28
C ASP A 80 -6.51 -1.37 26.92
N PHE A 81 -6.90 -2.25 25.99
CA PHE A 81 -6.43 -2.24 24.60
C PHE A 81 -6.49 -0.85 23.97
N PRO A 82 -5.73 -0.58 22.89
CA PRO A 82 -5.75 0.72 22.22
C PRO A 82 -7.20 1.15 21.92
N LYS A 83 -7.64 2.20 22.61
CA LYS A 83 -8.96 2.79 22.40
C LYS A 83 -8.93 3.49 21.05
N VAL A 84 -9.96 3.28 20.23
CA VAL A 84 -10.12 4.02 18.97
C VAL A 84 -10.13 5.51 19.30
N THR A 85 -9.16 6.25 18.75
CA THR A 85 -8.96 7.70 19.02
C THR A 85 -9.67 8.61 18.03
N PHE A 86 -10.39 8.03 17.07
CA PHE A 86 -11.08 8.75 16.00
C PHE A 86 -12.55 8.33 15.90
N VAL A 87 -13.39 9.20 15.34
CA VAL A 87 -14.81 8.90 15.10
C VAL A 87 -14.90 8.02 13.86
N GLY A 88 -15.20 6.73 14.06
CA GLY A 88 -15.23 5.74 12.97
C GLY A 88 -16.36 5.96 11.95
N ASP A 89 -17.47 6.57 12.38
CA ASP A 89 -18.68 6.73 11.55
C ASP A 89 -18.83 8.14 10.97
N ALA A 90 -17.82 8.99 11.11
CA ALA A 90 -17.86 10.31 10.50
C ALA A 90 -17.81 10.20 8.97
N PRO A 91 -18.62 10.96 8.21
CA PRO A 91 -18.57 10.93 6.77
C PRO A 91 -17.21 11.44 6.27
N LEU A 92 -16.48 10.58 5.56
CA LEU A 92 -15.19 10.91 4.95
C LEU A 92 -15.39 11.28 3.47
N ARG A 93 -14.58 12.23 3.00
CA ARG A 93 -14.46 12.56 1.59
C ARG A 93 -13.03 12.32 1.15
N GLU A 94 -12.87 11.54 0.10
CA GLU A 94 -11.58 11.35 -0.56
C GLU A 94 -11.36 12.45 -1.60
N MET A 95 -10.16 13.04 -1.62
CA MET A 95 -9.79 14.04 -2.60
C MET A 95 -8.35 13.85 -3.02
N ILE A 96 -8.12 13.93 -4.33
CA ILE A 96 -6.78 13.83 -4.91
C ILE A 96 -6.21 15.24 -5.03
N PHE A 97 -5.07 15.46 -4.39
CA PHE A 97 -4.28 16.68 -4.55
C PHE A 97 -3.06 16.38 -5.42
N SER A 98 -2.89 17.14 -6.50
CA SER A 98 -1.77 16.97 -7.42
C SER A 98 -0.66 17.97 -7.11
N PHE A 99 0.54 17.45 -6.87
CA PHE A 99 1.74 18.26 -6.70
C PHE A 99 2.68 18.01 -7.88
N ASN A 100 2.99 19.07 -8.63
CA ASN A 100 3.96 18.97 -9.71
C ASN A 100 5.40 19.03 -9.18
N ARG A 101 6.36 18.70 -10.03
CA ARG A 101 7.79 18.69 -9.66
C ARG A 101 8.24 20.05 -9.11
N GLU A 102 7.78 21.15 -9.70
CA GLU A 102 8.18 22.50 -9.30
C GLU A 102 7.67 22.87 -7.91
N SER A 103 6.40 22.56 -7.59
CA SER A 103 5.83 22.84 -6.27
C SER A 103 6.52 22.04 -5.18
N ILE A 104 6.88 20.78 -5.46
CA ILE A 104 7.67 19.94 -4.55
C ILE A 104 9.06 20.54 -4.33
N LEU A 105 9.75 20.99 -5.39
CA LEU A 105 11.08 21.60 -5.26
C LEU A 105 11.04 22.91 -4.49
N ARG A 106 10.04 23.77 -4.75
CA ARG A 106 9.83 25.01 -3.99
C ARG A 106 9.57 24.71 -2.51
N LEU A 107 8.75 23.70 -2.19
CA LEU A 107 8.47 23.26 -0.82
C LEU A 107 9.76 22.79 -0.11
N LYS A 108 10.54 21.91 -0.76
CA LYS A 108 11.82 21.44 -0.23
C LYS A 108 12.81 22.60 0.01
N ALA A 109 12.95 23.50 -0.96
CA ALA A 109 13.84 24.65 -0.85
C ALA A 109 13.44 25.59 0.29
N LYS A 110 12.14 25.83 0.49
CA LYS A 110 11.64 26.64 1.61
C LYS A 110 11.99 26.01 2.96
N MET A 111 11.73 24.72 3.15
CA MET A 111 12.01 24.03 4.42
C MET A 111 13.50 23.96 4.72
N ASN A 112 14.34 23.72 3.71
CA ASN A 112 15.79 23.68 3.91
C ASN A 112 16.36 25.04 4.36
N LYS A 113 15.82 26.16 3.84
CA LYS A 113 16.21 27.51 4.27
C LYS A 113 15.83 27.83 5.73
N GLU A 114 14.80 27.17 6.26
CA GLU A 114 14.38 27.34 7.66
C GLU A 114 15.20 26.48 8.64
N ILE A 115 16.03 25.55 8.14
CA ILE A 115 16.85 24.61 8.94
C ILE A 115 18.36 24.99 8.91
N GLU A 116 18.79 25.86 7.99
CA GLU A 116 20.15 26.41 7.99
C GLU A 116 20.29 27.45 9.13
N PHE A 117 21.07 27.11 10.17
CA PHE A 117 21.51 28.02 11.24
C PHE A 117 22.60 28.98 10.78
#